data_AF-A0A2E1H635-F1
#
_entry.id   AF-A0A2E1H635-F1
#
_cell.length_a   1.000
_cell.length_b   1.000
_cell.length_c   1.000
_cell.angle_alpha   90.00
_cell.angle_beta   90.00
_cell.angle_gamma   90.00
#
_symmetry.space_group_name_H-M   'P 1'
#
loop_
_entity.id
_entity.type
_entity.pdbx_description
1 polymer ?
#
loop_
_entity_poly.entity_id
_entity_poly.type
_entity_poly.pdbx_seq_one_letter_code
_entity_poly.pdbx_strand_id
1 'polypeptide(L)' 'MKFNSITLSFVATLALSSLIFAQDDNQAKYDKKIKAGWIKAGGWELDHGKAMDAAKSEGKYILAYFSRSYAP' A
#
# COMPACT_ATOMS: atom_id res chain seq x y z
N MET A 1 -5.42 -38.81 6.48
CA MET A 1 -6.68 -38.05 6.40
C MET A 1 -6.85 -37.58 4.96
N LYS A 2 -7.83 -38.12 4.20
CA LYS A 2 -8.06 -37.74 2.78
C LYS A 2 -9.04 -36.57 2.76
N PHE A 3 -8.59 -35.39 2.36
CA PHE A 3 -9.45 -34.22 2.22
C PHE A 3 -10.21 -34.29 0.89
N ASN A 4 -11.54 -34.15 0.92
CA ASN A 4 -12.36 -34.13 -0.28
C ASN A 4 -12.27 -32.77 -0.98
N SER A 5 -12.38 -32.74 -2.31
CA SER A 5 -12.25 -31.52 -3.13
C SER A 5 -13.23 -30.40 -2.73
N ILE A 6 -14.39 -30.76 -2.18
CA ILE A 6 -15.38 -29.81 -1.63
C ILE A 6 -14.85 -29.12 -0.37
N THR A 7 -14.21 -29.87 0.54
CA THR A 7 -13.62 -29.33 1.77
C THR A 7 -12.44 -28.40 1.45
N LEU A 8 -11.66 -28.72 0.41
CA LEU A 8 -10.55 -27.86 -0.06
C LEU A 8 -11.06 -26.53 -0.64
N SER A 9 -12.13 -26.57 -1.42
CA SER A 9 -12.70 -25.37 -2.07
C SER A 9 -13.31 -24.39 -1.06
N PHE A 10 -13.94 -24.92 0.00
CA PHE A 10 -14.50 -24.09 1.08
C PHE A 10 -13.42 -23.38 1.90
N VAL A 11 -12.32 -24.07 2.22
CA VAL A 11 -11.17 -23.47 2.92
C VAL A 11 -10.48 -22.41 2.07
N ALA A 12 -10.32 -22.64 0.76
CA ALA A 12 -9.75 -21.65 -0.15
C ALA A 12 -10.60 -20.38 -0.25
N THR A 13 -11.92 -20.52 -0.28
CA THR A 13 -12.85 -19.37 -0.33
C THR A 13 -12.78 -18.53 0.95
N LEU A 14 -12.72 -19.19 2.12
CA LEU A 14 -12.54 -18.50 3.40
C LEU A 14 -11.18 -17.78 3.50
N ALA A 15 -10.11 -18.41 3.03
CA ALA A 15 -8.76 -17.82 3.02
C ALA A 15 -8.65 -16.61 2.07
N LEU A 16 -9.38 -16.60 0.94
CA LEU A 16 -9.43 -15.45 0.04
C LEU A 16 -10.26 -14.30 0.63
N SER A 17 -11.35 -14.61 1.35
CA SER A 17 -12.17 -13.56 1.98
C SER A 17 -11.43 -12.79 3.09
N SER A 18 -10.50 -13.41 3.83
CA SER A 18 -9.70 -12.70 4.84
C SER A 18 -8.72 -11.67 4.24
N LEU A 19 -8.30 -11.84 2.98
CA LEU A 19 -7.47 -10.88 2.28
C LEU A 19 -8.23 -9.60 1.91
N ILE A 20 -9.54 -9.71 1.64
CA ILE A 20 -10.39 -8.57 1.28
C ILE A 20 -10.53 -7.61 2.48
N PHE A 21 -10.80 -8.14 3.68
CA PHE A 21 -10.92 -7.33 4.89
C PHE A 21 -9.61 -6.65 5.32
N ALA A 22 -8.46 -7.24 4.99
CA ALA A 22 -7.15 -6.62 5.25
C ALA A 22 -6.81 -5.50 4.25
N GLN A 23 -7.45 -5.45 3.08
CA GLN A 23 -7.18 -4.45 2.05
C GLN A 23 -7.89 -3.11 2.34
N ASP A 24 -9.16 -3.14 2.80
CA ASP A 24 -9.94 -1.94 3.12
C ASP A 24 -9.29 -1.08 4.23
N ASP A 25 -8.72 -1.73 5.24
CA ASP A 25 -8.03 -1.03 6.34
C ASP A 25 -6.74 -0.31 5.89
N ASN A 26 -6.03 -0.87 4.90
CA ASN A 26 -4.81 -0.24 4.39
C ASN A 26 -5.08 1.03 3.59
N GLN A 27 -6.15 1.05 2.79
CA GLN A 27 -6.53 2.25 2.04
C GLN A 27 -6.95 3.37 2.99
N ALA A 28 -7.77 3.07 3.99
CA ALA A 28 -8.18 4.06 5.00
C ALA A 28 -7.00 4.64 5.78
N LYS A 29 -6.01 3.80 6.13
CA LYS A 29 -4.77 4.24 6.78
C LYS A 29 -3.92 5.13 5.89
N TYR A 30 -3.80 4.78 4.61
CA TYR A 30 -3.11 5.61 3.62
C TYR A 30 -3.78 6.98 3.49
N ASP A 31 -5.10 7.01 3.28
CA ASP A 31 -5.90 8.23 3.11
C ASP A 31 -5.76 9.16 4.32
N LYS A 32 -5.77 8.60 5.53
CA LYS A 32 -5.55 9.36 6.77
C LYS A 32 -4.15 9.99 6.81
N LYS A 33 -3.12 9.28 6.36
CA LYS A 33 -1.73 9.77 6.38
C LYS A 33 -1.50 10.86 5.36
N ILE A 34 -1.95 10.71 4.11
CA ILE A 34 -1.76 11.74 3.06
C ILE A 34 -2.50 13.05 3.38
N LYS A 35 -3.56 13.00 4.20
CA LYS A 35 -4.29 14.18 4.71
C LYS A 35 -3.59 14.88 5.87
N ALA A 36 -2.47 14.36 6.39
CA ALA A 36 -1.73 15.01 7.46
C ALA A 36 -1.25 16.41 7.01
N GLY A 37 -1.34 17.38 7.91
CA GLY A 37 -1.08 18.79 7.58
C GLY A 37 0.31 19.04 6.98
N TRP A 38 1.33 18.31 7.43
CA TRP A 38 2.69 18.44 6.92
C TRP A 38 2.88 17.88 5.50
N ILE A 39 2.11 16.85 5.12
CA ILE A 39 2.11 16.33 3.73
C ILE A 39 1.41 17.33 2.83
N LYS A 40 0.23 17.81 3.25
CA LYS A 40 -0.55 18.80 2.49
C LYS A 40 0.22 20.11 2.30
N ALA A 41 0.92 20.58 3.33
CA ALA A 41 1.70 21.83 3.27
C ALA A 41 3.02 21.68 2.48
N GLY A 42 3.58 20.46 2.41
CA GLY A 42 4.88 20.23 1.80
C GLY A 42 4.91 20.09 0.27
N GLY A 43 3.74 20.06 -0.39
CA GLY A 43 3.68 19.94 -1.86
C GLY A 43 4.27 18.65 -2.41
N TRP A 44 4.17 17.55 -1.66
CA TRP A 44 4.75 16.26 -2.02
C TRP A 44 4.09 15.66 -3.27
N GLU A 45 4.90 15.12 -4.18
CA GLU A 45 4.42 14.23 -5.25
C GLU A 45 4.13 12.84 -4.67
N LEU A 46 2.96 12.29 -5.00
CA LEU A 46 2.50 10.98 -4.52
C LEU A 46 2.75 9.87 -5.54
N ASP A 47 3.02 10.23 -6.79
CA ASP A 47 3.41 9.31 -7.86
C ASP A 47 4.92 9.15 -7.93
N HIS A 48 5.41 7.96 -7.56
CA HIS A 48 6.84 7.64 -7.57
C HIS A 48 7.47 7.77 -8.96
N GLY A 49 6.74 7.44 -10.04
CA GLY A 49 7.24 7.54 -11.41
C GLY A 49 7.47 9.00 -11.80
N LYS A 50 6.49 9.87 -11.54
CA LYS A 50 6.62 11.31 -11.78
C LYS A 50 7.74 11.94 -10.98
N ALA A 51 7.85 11.60 -9.70
CA ALA A 51 8.93 12.08 -8.85
C ALA A 51 10.30 11.67 -9.41
N MET A 52 10.42 10.45 -9.92
CA MET A 52 11.65 9.94 -10.53
C MET A 52 12.02 10.62 -11.84
N ASP A 53 11.05 10.88 -12.70
CA ASP A 53 11.29 11.59 -13.95
C ASP A 53 11.73 13.05 -13.69
N ALA A 54 11.12 13.73 -12.72
CA ALA A 54 11.54 15.06 -12.28
C ALA A 54 12.94 15.06 -11.68
N ALA A 55 13.26 14.11 -10.79
CA ALA A 55 14.59 14.03 -10.18
C ALA A 55 15.69 13.76 -11.22
N LYS A 56 15.42 12.92 -12.23
CA LYS A 56 16.35 12.65 -13.34
C LYS A 56 16.56 13.88 -14.23
N SER A 57 15.48 14.59 -14.58
CA SER A 57 15.59 15.79 -15.43
C SER A 57 16.32 16.93 -14.72
N GLU A 58 16.18 17.04 -13.40
CA GLU A 58 16.87 18.04 -12.59
C GLU A 58 18.26 17.60 -12.11
N GLY A 59 18.65 16.35 -12.32
CA GLY A 59 19.92 15.80 -11.82
C GLY A 59 20.02 15.77 -10.28
N LYS A 60 18.90 15.57 -9.59
CA LYS A 60 18.79 15.61 -8.12
C LYS A 60 18.44 14.25 -7.52
N TYR A 61 18.66 14.13 -6.21
CA TYR A 61 18.19 12.98 -5.42
C TYR A 61 16.73 13.14 -4.99
N ILE A 62 16.05 12.01 -4.75
CA ILE A 62 14.72 11.97 -4.14
C ILE A 62 14.83 11.73 -2.64
N LEU A 63 14.13 12.56 -1.87
CA LEU A 63 13.73 12.23 -0.52
C LEU A 63 12.36 11.55 -0.57
N ALA A 64 12.29 10.27 -0.20
CA ALA A 64 11.04 9.52 -0.14
C ALA A 64 10.61 9.26 1.31
N TYR A 65 9.33 9.49 1.60
CA TYR A 65 8.70 9.09 2.86
C TYR A 65 7.71 7.97 2.62
N PHE A 66 7.92 6.83 3.26
CA PHE A 66 7.00 5.70 3.18
C PHE A 66 6.02 5.75 4.33
N SER A 67 4.74 5.91 3.99
CA SER A 67 3.65 5.94 4.98
C SER A 67 3.51 4.60 5.72
N ARG A 68 4.02 3.51 5.16
CA ARG A 68 4.20 2.22 5.84
C ARG A 68 5.58 1.69 5.48
N SER A 69 6.41 1.47 6.49
CA SER A 69 7.61 0.65 6.37
C SER A 69 7.31 -0.67 7.08
N TYR A 70 7.59 -1.80 6.44
CA TYR A 70 7.63 -3.09 7.11
C TYR A 70 8.91 -3.15 7.96
N ALA A 71 9.01 -2.30 8.98
CA ALA A 71 10.01 -2.46 10.02
C ALA A 71 9.55 -3.63 10.91
N PRO A 72 10.46 -4.56 11.26
CA PRO A 72 10.15 -5.74 12.07
C PRO A 72 9.66 -5.39 13.48
#